data_AF-A0A1E1W4P3-F1
#
_entry.id   AF-A0A1E1W4P3-F1
#
_cell.length_a   1.000
_cell.length_b   1.000
_cell.length_c   1.000
_cell.angle_alpha   90.00
_cell.angle_beta   90.00
_cell.angle_gamma   90.00
#
_symmetry.space_group_name_H-M   'P 1'
#
loop_
_entity.id
_entity.type
_entity.pdbx_description
1 polymer ?
#
loop_
_entity_poly.entity_id
_entity_poly.type
_entity_poly.pdbx_seq_one_letter_code
_entity_poly.pdbx_strand_id
1 'polypeptide(L)'
;MGDKEDYLTSYRMFFENFAATVNPEDQLPVNIAGYTITEAELPGEVLYWTTQYLTEKQCPLTLLTPLQRIILDEVQVASKKQPADFGYKADESVYIALRLMQAVTARVNAVCLRYLDNSQLDTLPPPPAQPELQTVSIATKNSRRVMEDRHVEIGNLEALFGIETTESTSFYAVYDGHAGSAAAMYCAAHLHQYLVESPHFSTDLQRALRDAFLRTDADFVRKSNQERACGGSTAVCVCVRGRKLLAAWAGDSLAL
;
A
#
# COMPACT_ATOMS: atom_id res chain seq x y z
N MET A 1 -16.90 24.87 -13.07
CA MET A 1 -16.06 25.74 -12.22
C MET A 1 -16.26 25.42 -10.74
N GLY A 2 -17.50 25.21 -10.26
CA GLY A 2 -17.78 24.81 -8.86
C GLY A 2 -17.05 23.54 -8.39
N ASP A 3 -17.15 22.43 -9.13
CA ASP A 3 -16.54 21.15 -8.69
C ASP A 3 -15.00 21.19 -8.59
N LYS A 4 -14.34 22.01 -9.41
CA LYS A 4 -12.87 22.15 -9.40
C LYS A 4 -12.38 22.94 -8.18
N GLU A 5 -13.08 24.01 -7.82
CA GLU A 5 -12.75 24.78 -6.62
C GLU A 5 -13.04 24.01 -5.34
N ASP A 6 -14.02 23.10 -5.36
CA ASP A 6 -14.43 22.32 -4.19
C ASP A 6 -13.40 21.24 -3.81
N TYR A 7 -12.93 20.42 -4.77
CA TYR A 7 -11.94 19.38 -4.44
C TYR A 7 -10.56 19.95 -4.08
N LEU A 8 -10.12 21.02 -4.75
CA LEU A 8 -8.83 21.65 -4.44
C LEU A 8 -8.84 22.30 -3.06
N THR A 9 -10.00 22.84 -2.63
CA THR A 9 -10.20 23.31 -1.26
C THR A 9 -10.06 22.16 -0.26
N SER A 10 -10.68 21.00 -0.52
CA SER A 10 -10.53 19.80 0.31
C SER A 10 -9.07 19.36 0.44
N TYR A 11 -8.33 19.32 -0.69
CA TYR A 11 -6.93 18.91 -0.72
C TYR A 11 -6.04 19.90 0.04
N ARG A 12 -6.27 21.20 -0.15
CA ARG A 12 -5.58 22.28 0.58
C ARG A 12 -5.75 22.11 2.08
N MET A 13 -6.99 21.94 2.55
CA MET A 13 -7.27 21.74 3.98
C MET A 13 -6.52 20.54 4.55
N PHE A 14 -6.43 19.43 3.79
CA PHE A 14 -5.64 18.29 4.19
C PHE A 14 -4.15 18.64 4.33
N PHE A 15 -3.53 19.28 3.34
CA PHE A 15 -2.10 19.62 3.40
C PHE A 15 -1.76 20.64 4.50
N GLU A 16 -2.63 21.63 4.73
CA GLU A 16 -2.48 22.59 5.82
C GLU A 16 -2.56 21.91 7.19
N ASN A 17 -3.53 21.01 7.40
CA ASN A 17 -3.65 20.23 8.62
C ASN A 17 -2.48 19.24 8.80
N PHE A 18 -2.03 18.62 7.71
CA PHE A 18 -0.84 17.76 7.71
C PHE A 18 0.38 18.55 8.18
N ALA A 19 0.63 19.73 7.61
CA ALA A 19 1.76 20.58 7.96
C ALA A 19 1.71 21.07 9.41
N ALA A 20 0.52 21.34 9.94
CA ALA A 20 0.32 21.74 11.33
C ALA A 20 0.57 20.60 12.35
N THR A 21 0.45 19.34 11.93
CA THR A 21 0.49 18.17 12.83
C THR A 21 1.64 17.21 12.57
N VAL A 22 2.43 17.41 11.51
CA VAL A 22 3.59 16.58 11.23
C VAL A 22 4.71 16.90 12.20
N ASN A 23 5.27 15.87 12.82
CA ASN A 23 6.50 15.97 13.59
C ASN A 23 7.57 15.12 12.86
N PRO A 24 8.55 15.74 12.19
CA PRO A 24 9.58 15.03 11.45
C PRO A 24 10.45 14.11 12.31
N GLU A 25 10.51 14.37 13.62
CA GLU A 25 11.29 13.59 14.59
C GLU A 25 10.49 12.43 15.19
N ASP A 26 9.17 12.39 14.96
CA ASP A 26 8.33 11.33 15.48
C ASP A 26 8.44 10.10 14.58
N GLN A 27 8.85 8.99 15.18
CA GLN A 27 8.80 7.72 14.49
C GLN A 27 7.34 7.27 14.50
N LEU A 28 6.72 7.33 13.32
CA LEU A 28 5.35 6.83 13.16
C LEU A 28 5.25 5.40 13.68
N PRO A 29 4.09 5.03 14.26
CA PRO A 29 3.83 3.67 14.72
C PRO A 29 3.56 2.73 13.54
N VAL A 30 4.39 2.75 12.49
CA VAL A 30 4.35 1.77 11.41
C VAL A 30 5.00 0.48 11.91
N ASN A 31 4.22 -0.60 11.83
CA ASN A 31 4.71 -1.92 12.19
C ASN A 31 5.76 -2.35 11.14
N ILE A 32 7.01 -2.43 11.57
CA ILE A 32 8.14 -2.72 10.70
C ILE A 32 8.26 -4.24 10.57
N ALA A 33 8.42 -4.69 9.34
CA ALA A 33 8.84 -6.04 9.05
C ALA A 33 10.11 -6.42 9.84
N GLY A 34 10.08 -7.56 10.54
CA GLY A 34 11.26 -8.14 11.19
C GLY A 34 12.24 -8.78 10.19
N TYR A 35 12.09 -8.50 8.90
CA TYR A 35 12.81 -9.12 7.78
C TYR A 35 13.48 -8.06 6.90
N THR A 36 14.52 -8.44 6.16
CA THR A 36 15.13 -7.61 5.11
C THR A 36 14.21 -7.54 3.88
N ILE A 37 14.28 -6.45 3.12
CA ILE A 37 13.36 -6.19 1.99
C ILE A 37 14.15 -6.27 0.69
N THR A 38 13.72 -7.10 -0.24
CA THR A 38 14.35 -7.21 -1.57
C THR A 38 13.93 -6.05 -2.48
N GLU A 39 14.66 -5.82 -3.58
CA GLU A 39 14.27 -4.83 -4.59
C GLU A 39 12.88 -5.11 -5.20
N ALA A 40 12.51 -6.38 -5.32
CA ALA A 40 11.21 -6.78 -5.82
C ALA A 40 10.06 -6.46 -4.83
N GLU A 41 10.37 -6.26 -3.55
CA GLU A 41 9.39 -5.97 -2.49
C GLU A 41 9.26 -4.47 -2.21
N LEU A 42 10.17 -3.66 -2.76
CA LEU A 42 10.18 -2.21 -2.57
C LEU A 42 8.81 -1.57 -2.85
N PRO A 43 8.09 -1.88 -3.97
CA PRO A 43 6.80 -1.24 -4.22
C PRO A 43 5.76 -1.50 -3.13
N GLY A 44 5.60 -2.76 -2.70
CA GLY A 44 4.62 -3.16 -1.70
C GLY A 44 4.89 -2.53 -0.33
N GLU A 45 6.15 -2.50 0.12
CA GLU A 45 6.52 -1.88 1.40
C GLU A 45 6.29 -0.36 1.38
N VAL A 46 6.66 0.32 0.28
CA VAL A 46 6.43 1.76 0.11
C VAL A 46 4.95 2.08 0.16
N LEU A 47 4.12 1.34 -0.59
CA LEU A 47 2.68 1.54 -0.62
C LEU A 47 2.05 1.24 0.74
N TYR A 48 2.47 0.16 1.41
CA TYR A 48 1.95 -0.23 2.71
C TYR A 48 2.18 0.87 3.75
N TRP A 49 3.43 1.33 3.95
CA TRP A 49 3.73 2.38 4.92
C TRP A 49 3.10 3.73 4.55
N THR A 50 3.08 4.08 3.27
CA THR A 50 2.43 5.31 2.79
C THR A 50 0.94 5.29 3.11
N THR A 51 0.27 4.15 2.90
CA THR A 51 -1.16 3.98 3.22
C THR A 51 -1.41 4.15 4.72
N GLN A 52 -0.63 3.47 5.56
CA GLN A 52 -0.77 3.57 7.02
C GLN A 52 -0.63 5.02 7.48
N TYR A 53 0.43 5.70 7.00
CA TYR A 53 0.70 7.07 7.41
C TYR A 53 -0.37 8.07 6.95
N LEU A 54 -0.74 8.03 5.67
CA LEU A 54 -1.75 8.95 5.14
C LEU A 54 -3.14 8.70 5.74
N THR A 55 -3.47 7.43 6.06
CA THR A 55 -4.73 7.09 6.74
C THR A 55 -4.75 7.64 8.17
N GLU A 56 -3.66 7.51 8.92
CA GLU A 56 -3.52 8.10 10.26
C GLU A 56 -3.71 9.63 10.22
N LYS A 57 -3.23 10.27 9.15
CA LYS A 57 -3.38 11.71 8.90
C LYS A 57 -4.73 12.10 8.26
N GLN A 58 -5.68 11.16 8.14
CA GLN A 58 -7.02 11.39 7.59
C GLN A 58 -7.00 11.94 6.15
N CYS A 59 -6.11 11.41 5.32
CA CYS A 59 -6.05 11.78 3.91
C CYS A 59 -7.38 11.48 3.19
N PRO A 60 -7.93 12.43 2.41
CA PRO A 60 -9.11 12.18 1.58
C PRO A 60 -8.90 11.00 0.63
N LEU A 61 -9.89 10.11 0.51
CA LEU A 61 -9.80 8.92 -0.35
C LEU A 61 -9.44 9.25 -1.81
N THR A 62 -10.00 10.34 -2.34
CA THR A 62 -9.73 10.78 -3.72
C THR A 62 -8.31 11.30 -3.94
N LEU A 63 -7.59 11.64 -2.86
CA LEU A 63 -6.22 12.12 -2.87
C LEU A 63 -5.20 11.01 -2.55
N LEU A 64 -5.65 9.94 -1.87
CA LEU A 64 -4.79 8.86 -1.39
C LEU A 64 -4.03 8.17 -2.53
N THR A 65 -4.71 7.71 -3.57
CA THR A 65 -4.08 7.02 -4.71
C THR A 65 -3.12 7.93 -5.49
N PRO A 66 -3.46 9.19 -5.84
CA PRO A 66 -2.51 10.13 -6.41
C PRO A 66 -1.23 10.30 -5.59
N LEU A 67 -1.35 10.50 -4.27
CA LEU A 67 -0.19 10.66 -3.39
C LEU A 67 0.65 9.38 -3.30
N GLN A 68 0.01 8.23 -3.10
CA GLN A 68 0.68 6.93 -3.10
C GLN A 68 1.50 6.72 -4.38
N ARG A 69 0.92 7.06 -5.54
CA ARG A 69 1.61 6.93 -6.83
C ARG A 69 2.83 7.84 -6.93
N ILE A 70 2.67 9.12 -6.62
CA ILE A 70 3.77 10.11 -6.62
C ILE A 70 4.90 9.66 -5.70
N ILE A 71 4.57 9.22 -4.48
CA ILE A 71 5.55 8.78 -3.49
C ILE A 71 6.26 7.50 -3.96
N LEU A 72 5.53 6.53 -4.50
CA LEU A 72 6.10 5.31 -5.07
C LEU A 72 7.12 5.64 -6.18
N ASP A 73 6.73 6.48 -7.14
CA ASP A 73 7.60 6.88 -8.26
C ASP A 73 8.86 7.60 -7.75
N GLU A 74 8.71 8.54 -6.82
CA GLU A 74 9.84 9.27 -6.26
C GLU A 74 10.79 8.38 -5.45
N VAL A 75 10.27 7.46 -4.64
CA VAL A 75 11.08 6.50 -3.89
C VAL A 75 11.82 5.55 -4.84
N GLN A 76 11.16 5.04 -5.88
CA GLN A 76 11.80 4.16 -6.86
C GLN A 76 12.95 4.86 -7.60
N VAL A 77 12.77 6.13 -7.96
CA VAL A 77 13.83 6.92 -8.60
C VAL A 77 14.97 7.24 -7.62
N ALA A 78 14.63 7.69 -6.41
CA ALA A 78 15.62 8.11 -5.42
C ALA A 78 16.43 6.93 -4.87
N SER A 79 15.80 5.78 -4.61
CA SER A 79 16.47 4.57 -4.13
C SER A 79 17.47 3.99 -5.14
N LYS A 80 17.25 4.18 -6.44
CA LYS A 80 18.23 3.82 -7.48
C LYS A 80 19.39 4.81 -7.58
N LYS A 81 19.15 6.10 -7.34
CA LYS A 81 20.17 7.15 -7.40
C LYS A 81 21.07 7.16 -6.17
N GLN A 82 20.50 7.01 -4.98
CA GLN A 82 21.18 7.07 -3.70
C GLN A 82 20.73 5.90 -2.80
N PRO A 83 21.08 4.66 -3.15
CA PRO A 83 20.60 3.46 -2.45
C PRO A 83 20.97 3.42 -0.95
N ALA A 84 22.11 4.01 -0.58
CA ALA A 84 22.56 4.08 0.81
C ALA A 84 21.59 4.86 1.72
N ASP A 85 20.94 5.91 1.20
CA ASP A 85 20.01 6.74 1.97
C ASP A 85 18.72 5.97 2.33
N PHE A 86 18.42 4.91 1.58
CA PHE A 86 17.31 4.00 1.82
C PHE A 86 17.74 2.75 2.59
N GLY A 87 18.99 2.69 3.06
CA GLY A 87 19.55 1.56 3.80
C GLY A 87 19.75 0.31 2.96
N TYR A 88 19.99 0.46 1.66
CA TYR A 88 20.32 -0.65 0.77
C TYR A 88 21.72 -1.20 1.06
N LYS A 89 21.82 -2.51 1.18
CA LYS A 89 23.03 -3.30 1.32
C LYS A 89 23.33 -4.01 0.01
N ALA A 90 24.33 -3.53 -0.72
CA ALA A 90 24.68 -4.06 -2.05
C ALA A 90 25.23 -5.50 -2.01
N ASP A 91 25.87 -5.90 -0.92
CA ASP A 91 26.41 -7.24 -0.70
C ASP A 91 25.32 -8.30 -0.54
N GLU A 92 24.22 -7.93 0.12
CA GLU A 92 23.06 -8.81 0.34
C GLU A 92 21.94 -8.58 -0.70
N SER A 93 22.01 -7.51 -1.50
CA SER A 93 20.97 -7.07 -2.44
C SER A 93 19.59 -6.83 -1.78
N VAL A 94 19.61 -6.24 -0.58
CA VAL A 94 18.41 -5.98 0.23
C VAL A 94 18.46 -4.62 0.92
N TYR A 95 17.29 -4.10 1.30
CA TYR A 95 17.12 -2.93 2.16
C TYR A 95 16.94 -3.35 3.61
N ILE A 96 17.53 -2.56 4.52
CA ILE A 96 17.23 -2.63 5.95
C ILE A 96 15.87 -1.97 6.19
N ALA A 97 14.90 -2.76 6.66
CA ALA A 97 13.49 -2.31 6.79
C ALA A 97 13.31 -1.00 7.54
N LEU A 98 13.97 -0.82 8.68
CA LEU A 98 13.90 0.42 9.47
C LEU A 98 14.39 1.65 8.68
N ARG A 99 15.50 1.52 7.95
CA ARG A 99 16.09 2.62 7.19
C ARG A 99 15.25 2.97 5.97
N LEU A 100 14.72 1.95 5.28
CA LEU A 100 13.83 2.15 4.17
C LEU A 100 12.54 2.84 4.63
N MET A 101 11.92 2.37 5.72
CA MET A 101 10.72 2.98 6.29
C MET A 101 10.95 4.45 6.66
N GLN A 102 12.09 4.78 7.28
CA GLN A 102 12.44 6.17 7.62
C GLN A 102 12.55 7.03 6.35
N ALA A 103 13.21 6.53 5.31
CA ALA A 103 13.35 7.23 4.03
C ALA A 103 12.00 7.43 3.32
N VAL A 104 11.11 6.42 3.36
CA VAL A 104 9.74 6.52 2.83
C VAL A 104 8.93 7.55 3.62
N THR A 105 8.99 7.51 4.95
CA THR A 105 8.30 8.48 5.82
C THR A 105 8.76 9.91 5.56
N ALA A 106 10.07 10.12 5.44
CA ALA A 106 10.63 11.41 5.07
C ALA A 106 10.15 11.86 3.68
N ARG A 107 10.01 10.93 2.72
CA ARG A 107 9.47 11.23 1.40
C ARG A 107 7.99 11.63 1.45
N VAL A 108 7.16 10.92 2.22
CA VAL A 108 5.75 11.28 2.43
C VAL A 108 5.66 12.72 2.98
N ASN A 109 6.44 13.04 4.00
CA ASN A 109 6.49 14.39 4.59
C ASN A 109 6.87 15.44 3.54
N ALA A 110 7.95 15.21 2.78
CA ALA A 110 8.42 16.13 1.76
C ALA A 110 7.36 16.37 0.66
N VAL A 111 6.69 15.30 0.20
CA VAL A 111 5.64 15.38 -0.82
C VAL A 111 4.42 16.13 -0.30
N CYS A 112 3.93 15.82 0.90
CA CYS A 112 2.78 16.51 1.48
C CYS A 112 3.06 18.00 1.72
N LEU A 113 4.25 18.35 2.22
CA LEU A 113 4.65 19.74 2.42
C LEU A 113 4.84 20.51 1.10
N ARG A 114 5.25 19.82 0.03
CA ARG A 114 5.37 20.43 -1.31
C ARG A 114 4.03 20.97 -1.83
N TYR A 115 2.92 20.31 -1.52
CA TYR A 115 1.59 20.71 -1.99
C TYR A 115 0.93 21.84 -1.19
N LEU A 116 1.64 22.44 -0.22
CA LEU A 116 1.26 23.76 0.32
C LEU A 116 1.43 24.87 -0.72
N ASP A 117 2.29 24.68 -1.71
CA ASP A 117 2.43 25.59 -2.84
C ASP A 117 1.25 25.41 -3.80
N ASN A 118 0.49 26.49 -4.03
CA ASN A 118 -0.68 26.50 -4.92
C ASN A 118 -0.35 26.03 -6.34
N SER A 119 0.84 26.39 -6.85
CA SER A 119 1.26 25.99 -8.19
C SER A 119 1.47 24.49 -8.29
N GLN A 120 1.90 23.84 -7.20
CA GLN A 120 2.02 22.39 -7.10
C GLN A 120 0.66 21.74 -6.90
N LEU A 121 -0.18 22.30 -6.00
CA LEU A 121 -1.53 21.80 -5.74
C LEU A 121 -2.37 21.69 -7.02
N ASP A 122 -2.26 22.69 -7.91
CA ASP A 122 -2.98 22.72 -9.19
C ASP A 122 -2.54 21.61 -10.17
N THR A 123 -1.40 20.94 -9.93
CA THR A 123 -0.94 19.79 -10.72
C THR A 123 -1.59 18.46 -10.32
N LEU A 124 -2.23 18.40 -9.15
CA LEU A 124 -2.86 17.17 -8.68
C LEU A 124 -4.11 16.85 -9.51
N PRO A 125 -4.32 15.56 -9.85
CA PRO A 125 -5.46 15.17 -10.64
C PRO A 125 -6.77 15.44 -9.87
N PRO A 126 -7.86 15.79 -10.58
CA PRO A 126 -9.17 15.82 -9.97
C PRO A 126 -9.58 14.41 -9.51
N PRO A 127 -10.58 14.31 -8.60
CA PRO A 127 -11.21 13.04 -8.28
C PRO A 127 -11.63 12.27 -9.55
N PRO A 128 -11.56 10.93 -9.54
CA PRO A 128 -11.96 10.12 -10.68
C PRO A 128 -13.41 10.44 -11.11
N ALA A 129 -13.61 10.56 -12.42
CA ALA A 129 -14.91 10.94 -12.99
C ALA A 129 -15.99 9.87 -12.81
N GLN A 130 -15.60 8.60 -12.61
CA GLN A 130 -16.50 7.53 -12.24
C GLN A 130 -16.47 7.35 -10.73
N PRO A 131 -17.64 7.23 -10.07
CA PRO A 131 -17.67 6.94 -8.65
C PRO A 131 -16.98 5.59 -8.41
N GLU A 132 -15.91 5.61 -7.63
CA GLU A 132 -15.36 4.40 -7.04
C GLU A 132 -16.44 3.72 -6.19
N LEU A 133 -16.33 2.41 -6.01
CA LEU A 133 -17.21 1.68 -5.11
C LEU A 133 -17.11 2.31 -3.72
N GLN A 134 -18.25 2.65 -3.13
CA GLN A 134 -18.28 3.12 -1.76
C GLN A 134 -17.94 1.95 -0.83
N THR A 135 -16.89 2.14 -0.05
CA THR A 135 -16.28 1.12 0.79
C THR A 135 -16.17 1.63 2.22
N VAL A 136 -16.26 0.69 3.15
CA VAL A 136 -16.07 0.94 4.59
C VAL A 136 -15.30 -0.23 5.14
N SER A 137 -14.23 0.06 5.85
CA SER A 137 -13.40 -0.92 6.54
C SER A 137 -13.29 -0.55 8.02
N ILE A 138 -13.37 -1.57 8.88
CA ILE A 138 -13.16 -1.42 10.32
C ILE A 138 -12.43 -2.64 10.85
N ALA A 139 -11.44 -2.40 11.70
CA ALA A 139 -10.66 -3.45 12.35
C ALA A 139 -10.54 -3.11 13.84
N THR A 140 -10.77 -4.08 14.72
CA THR A 140 -10.76 -3.84 16.17
C THR A 140 -10.10 -5.01 16.90
N LYS A 141 -9.04 -4.72 17.66
CA LYS A 141 -8.27 -5.72 18.43
C LYS A 141 -9.11 -6.47 19.46
N ASN A 142 -10.16 -5.84 19.99
CA ASN A 142 -10.98 -6.36 21.07
C ASN A 142 -10.10 -6.81 22.26
N SER A 143 -10.36 -7.99 22.81
CA SER A 143 -9.65 -8.55 23.97
C SER A 143 -8.32 -9.24 23.63
N ARG A 144 -7.90 -9.25 22.36
CA ARG A 144 -6.63 -9.87 21.96
C ARG A 144 -5.45 -9.04 22.44
N ARG A 145 -4.33 -9.71 22.73
CA ARG A 145 -3.09 -9.05 23.17
C ARG A 145 -2.51 -8.16 22.08
N VAL A 146 -2.49 -8.66 20.84
CA VAL A 146 -1.94 -8.02 19.65
C VAL A 146 -3.01 -8.00 18.55
N MET A 147 -3.01 -6.95 17.73
CA MET A 147 -3.84 -6.88 16.52
C MET A 147 -3.09 -7.58 15.37
N GLU A 148 -3.44 -8.84 15.12
CA GLU A 148 -2.78 -9.66 14.10
C GLU A 148 -3.43 -9.51 12.71
N ASP A 149 -4.71 -9.13 12.66
CA ASP A 149 -5.42 -8.96 11.40
C ASP A 149 -4.91 -7.75 10.61
N ARG A 150 -4.96 -7.87 9.28
CA ARG A 150 -4.74 -6.78 8.33
C ARG A 150 -5.85 -6.78 7.29
N HIS A 151 -6.05 -5.63 6.65
CA HIS A 151 -6.93 -5.52 5.51
C HIS A 151 -6.32 -4.56 4.48
N VAL A 152 -6.78 -4.67 3.25
CA VAL A 152 -6.40 -3.79 2.14
C VAL A 152 -7.66 -3.35 1.41
N GLU A 153 -7.71 -2.07 1.07
CA GLU A 153 -8.79 -1.43 0.33
C GLU A 153 -8.19 -0.57 -0.77
N ILE A 154 -8.29 -1.02 -2.02
CA ILE A 154 -7.73 -0.34 -3.19
C ILE A 154 -8.84 -0.20 -4.24
N GLY A 155 -9.26 1.03 -4.52
CA GLY A 155 -10.29 1.32 -5.52
C GLY A 155 -9.83 1.08 -6.96
N ASN A 156 -8.55 1.28 -7.25
CA ASN A 156 -8.01 1.21 -8.60
C ASN A 156 -6.53 0.77 -8.60
N LEU A 157 -6.28 -0.52 -8.84
CA LEU A 157 -4.93 -1.08 -8.93
C LEU A 157 -4.13 -0.44 -10.07
N GLU A 158 -4.74 -0.22 -11.22
CA GLU A 158 -4.05 0.31 -12.39
C GLU A 158 -3.59 1.75 -12.15
N ALA A 159 -4.41 2.60 -11.54
CA ALA A 159 -3.98 3.95 -11.15
C ALA A 159 -2.86 3.93 -10.09
N LEU A 160 -2.95 3.03 -9.11
CA LEU A 160 -1.94 2.88 -8.05
C LEU A 160 -0.57 2.46 -8.64
N PHE A 161 -0.59 1.53 -9.60
CA PHE A 161 0.61 1.00 -10.25
C PHE A 161 0.97 1.67 -11.59
N GLY A 162 0.26 2.73 -11.98
CA GLY A 162 0.59 3.53 -13.17
C GLY A 162 0.40 2.76 -14.49
N ILE A 163 -0.61 1.90 -14.54
CA ILE A 163 -0.96 1.09 -15.70
C ILE A 163 -2.10 1.78 -16.46
N GLU A 164 -1.92 2.00 -17.76
CA GLU A 164 -3.00 2.49 -18.60
C GLU A 164 -3.99 1.36 -18.90
N THR A 165 -5.27 1.61 -18.62
CA THR A 165 -6.35 0.65 -18.88
C THR A 165 -7.65 1.37 -19.22
N THR A 166 -8.53 0.69 -19.95
CA THR A 166 -9.92 1.12 -20.15
C THR A 166 -10.87 0.60 -19.07
N GLU A 167 -10.42 -0.39 -18.29
CA GLU A 167 -11.22 -1.05 -17.26
C GLU A 167 -10.35 -1.23 -16.01
N SER A 168 -10.71 -0.56 -14.92
CA SER A 168 -9.97 -0.63 -13.66
C SER A 168 -10.39 -1.84 -12.83
N THR A 169 -9.48 -2.22 -11.93
CA THR A 169 -9.63 -3.31 -10.97
C THR A 169 -9.58 -2.76 -9.57
N SER A 170 -10.68 -2.89 -8.83
CA SER A 170 -10.67 -2.69 -7.38
C SER A 170 -10.24 -3.98 -6.69
N PHE A 171 -9.48 -3.86 -5.60
CA PHE A 171 -8.96 -4.98 -4.82
C PHE A 171 -9.23 -4.76 -3.34
N TYR A 172 -9.83 -5.76 -2.71
CA TYR A 172 -10.17 -5.77 -1.29
C TYR A 172 -9.67 -7.07 -0.68
N ALA A 173 -9.07 -7.01 0.51
CA ALA A 173 -8.63 -8.21 1.18
C ALA A 173 -8.68 -8.10 2.70
N VAL A 174 -8.87 -9.25 3.35
CA VAL A 174 -8.75 -9.44 4.80
C VAL A 174 -7.79 -10.59 5.04
N TYR A 175 -6.92 -10.40 6.03
CA TYR A 175 -5.87 -11.33 6.43
C TYR A 175 -5.96 -11.53 7.94
N ASP A 176 -6.29 -12.73 8.40
CA ASP A 176 -6.33 -13.10 9.83
C ASP A 176 -5.01 -13.79 10.20
N GLY A 177 -4.16 -13.05 10.89
CA GLY A 177 -2.84 -13.53 11.32
C GLY A 177 -2.92 -14.41 12.56
N HIS A 178 -2.09 -15.46 12.61
CA HIS A 178 -1.98 -16.34 13.78
C HIS A 178 -0.52 -16.67 14.11
N ALA A 179 -0.23 -16.73 15.41
CA ALA A 179 1.12 -16.94 15.94
C ALA A 179 2.14 -15.88 15.47
N GLY A 180 1.67 -14.63 15.32
CA GLY A 180 2.43 -13.51 14.77
C GLY A 180 1.63 -12.74 13.72
N SER A 181 1.92 -11.44 13.59
CA SER A 181 1.31 -10.59 12.54
C SER A 181 2.12 -10.53 11.24
N ALA A 182 3.30 -11.17 11.20
CA ALA A 182 4.24 -11.04 10.09
C ALA A 182 3.65 -11.51 8.75
N ALA A 183 2.96 -12.66 8.75
CA ALA A 183 2.34 -13.21 7.54
C ALA A 183 1.22 -12.30 7.01
N ALA A 184 0.34 -11.82 7.90
CA ALA A 184 -0.76 -10.92 7.53
C ALA A 184 -0.24 -9.57 7.01
N MET A 185 0.82 -9.04 7.62
CA MET A 185 1.50 -7.83 7.13
C MET A 185 2.12 -8.04 5.75
N TYR A 186 2.80 -9.17 5.56
CA TYR A 186 3.40 -9.51 4.26
C TYR A 186 2.34 -9.61 3.17
N CYS A 187 1.22 -10.29 3.44
CA CYS A 187 0.10 -10.38 2.50
C CYS A 187 -0.49 -8.99 2.19
N ALA A 188 -0.68 -8.16 3.21
CA ALA A 188 -1.20 -6.80 3.05
C ALA A 188 -0.29 -5.90 2.21
N ALA A 189 1.03 -6.05 2.33
CA ALA A 189 2.00 -5.29 1.53
C ALA A 189 2.15 -5.83 0.09
N HIS A 190 2.11 -7.15 -0.11
CA HIS A 190 2.66 -7.75 -1.33
C HIS A 190 1.65 -8.47 -2.24
N LEU A 191 0.53 -8.99 -1.72
CA LEU A 191 -0.37 -9.83 -2.54
C LEU A 191 -0.94 -9.05 -3.73
N HIS A 192 -1.41 -7.83 -3.50
CA HIS A 192 -1.97 -6.96 -4.55
C HIS A 192 -0.89 -6.47 -5.53
N GLN A 193 0.34 -6.27 -5.06
CA GLN A 193 1.49 -5.99 -5.93
C GLN A 193 1.74 -7.18 -6.88
N TYR A 194 1.85 -8.39 -6.34
CA TYR A 194 2.15 -9.59 -7.15
C TYR A 194 1.01 -9.97 -8.09
N LEU A 195 -0.23 -9.63 -7.73
CA LEU A 195 -1.38 -9.71 -8.64
C LEU A 195 -1.18 -8.85 -9.88
N VAL A 196 -0.79 -7.59 -9.69
CA VAL A 196 -0.57 -6.63 -10.79
C VAL A 196 0.66 -6.99 -11.62
N GLU A 197 1.71 -7.54 -10.99
CA GLU A 197 2.93 -7.99 -11.66
C GLU A 197 2.75 -9.30 -12.44
N SER A 198 1.66 -10.04 -12.23
CA SER A 198 1.41 -11.26 -13.00
C SER A 198 1.24 -10.90 -14.49
N PRO A 199 1.89 -11.64 -15.42
CA PRO A 199 1.68 -11.44 -16.85
C PRO A 199 0.23 -11.75 -17.27
N HIS A 200 -0.55 -12.40 -16.41
CA HIS A 200 -1.95 -12.70 -16.62
C HIS A 200 -2.89 -11.60 -16.11
N PHE A 201 -2.39 -10.56 -15.42
CA PHE A 201 -3.23 -9.54 -14.77
C PHE A 201 -4.27 -8.93 -15.72
N SER A 202 -3.87 -8.58 -16.95
CA SER A 202 -4.77 -7.95 -17.93
C SER A 202 -5.65 -8.94 -18.69
N THR A 203 -5.32 -10.24 -18.72
CA THR A 203 -5.95 -11.22 -19.64
C THR A 203 -6.73 -12.31 -18.92
N ASP A 204 -6.25 -12.77 -17.77
CA ASP A 204 -6.83 -13.85 -16.95
C ASP A 204 -6.61 -13.55 -15.46
N LEU A 205 -7.57 -12.82 -14.89
CA LEU A 205 -7.49 -12.39 -13.49
C LEU A 205 -7.55 -13.56 -12.50
N GLN A 206 -8.20 -14.67 -12.86
CA GLN A 206 -8.23 -15.87 -12.01
C GLN A 206 -6.83 -16.49 -11.92
N ARG A 207 -6.13 -16.60 -13.04
CA ARG A 207 -4.75 -17.07 -13.06
C ARG A 207 -3.80 -16.09 -12.38
N ALA A 208 -3.99 -14.79 -12.58
CA ALA A 208 -3.19 -13.76 -11.92
C ALA A 208 -3.32 -13.81 -10.39
N LEU A 209 -4.54 -14.02 -9.86
CA LEU A 209 -4.76 -14.25 -8.43
C LEU A 209 -4.05 -15.50 -7.94
N ARG A 210 -4.12 -16.60 -8.68
CA ARG A 210 -3.39 -17.83 -8.32
C ARG A 210 -1.87 -17.58 -8.28
N ASP A 211 -1.33 -16.90 -9.28
CA ASP A 211 0.10 -16.55 -9.33
C ASP A 211 0.51 -15.69 -8.12
N ALA A 212 -0.32 -14.70 -7.78
CA ALA A 212 -0.10 -13.82 -6.64
C ALA A 212 -0.04 -14.60 -5.31
N PHE A 213 -1.04 -15.44 -5.02
CA PHE A 213 -1.05 -16.26 -3.81
C PHE A 213 0.17 -17.17 -3.71
N LEU A 214 0.52 -17.86 -4.80
CA LEU A 214 1.68 -18.76 -4.81
C LEU A 214 2.99 -18.02 -4.60
N ARG A 215 3.15 -16.83 -5.21
CA ARG A 215 4.35 -16.01 -5.03
C ARG A 215 4.43 -15.43 -3.62
N THR A 216 3.34 -14.87 -3.10
CA THR A 216 3.27 -14.33 -1.74
C THR A 216 3.64 -15.40 -0.70
N ASP A 217 3.08 -16.61 -0.82
CA ASP A 217 3.39 -17.71 0.09
C ASP A 217 4.87 -18.14 -0.03
N ALA A 218 5.37 -18.37 -1.24
CA ALA A 218 6.74 -18.80 -1.47
C ALA A 218 7.79 -17.79 -0.98
N ASP A 219 7.56 -16.50 -1.20
CA ASP A 219 8.47 -15.44 -0.78
C ASP A 219 8.41 -15.23 0.75
N PHE A 220 7.24 -15.31 1.38
CA PHE A 220 7.12 -15.26 2.83
C PHE A 220 7.79 -16.45 3.53
N VAL A 221 7.57 -17.68 3.02
CA VAL A 221 8.20 -18.90 3.57
C VAL A 221 9.73 -18.80 3.49
N ARG A 222 10.28 -18.23 2.42
CA ARG A 222 11.73 -18.01 2.30
C ARG A 222 12.27 -17.14 3.43
N LYS A 223 11.57 -16.05 3.76
CA LYS A 223 11.95 -15.14 4.87
C LYS A 223 11.73 -15.75 6.24
N SER A 224 10.62 -16.50 6.42
CA SER A 224 10.32 -17.20 7.67
C SER A 224 11.48 -18.10 8.11
N ASN A 225 12.06 -18.82 7.15
CA ASN A 225 13.21 -19.70 7.38
C ASN A 225 14.52 -18.95 7.70
N GLN A 226 14.65 -17.69 7.30
CA GLN A 226 15.89 -16.91 7.41
C GLN A 226 15.90 -15.96 8.63
N GLU A 227 14.75 -15.39 8.99
CA GLU A 227 14.69 -14.20 9.87
C GLU A 227 13.71 -14.37 11.06
N ARG A 228 13.34 -15.62 11.39
CA ARG A 228 12.42 -15.96 12.49
C ARG A 228 11.03 -15.30 12.39
N ALA A 229 10.64 -14.80 11.22
CA ALA A 229 9.26 -14.43 10.95
C ALA A 229 8.41 -15.71 11.10
N CYS A 230 7.63 -15.81 12.17
CA CYS A 230 6.84 -16.99 12.49
C CYS A 230 5.35 -16.67 12.40
N GLY A 231 4.56 -17.73 12.33
CA GLY A 231 3.12 -17.66 12.19
C GLY A 231 2.65 -17.83 10.75
N GLY A 232 1.35 -17.64 10.57
CA GLY A 232 0.68 -17.74 9.29
C GLY A 232 -0.45 -16.72 9.22
N SER A 233 -1.12 -16.69 8.08
CA SER A 233 -2.29 -15.84 7.89
C SER A 233 -3.30 -16.58 7.04
N THR A 234 -4.58 -16.36 7.30
CA THR A 234 -5.58 -16.55 6.27
C THR A 234 -5.42 -15.46 5.21
N ALA A 235 -6.03 -15.66 4.06
CA ALA A 235 -6.25 -14.59 3.09
C ALA A 235 -7.59 -14.81 2.43
N VAL A 236 -8.44 -13.78 2.40
CA VAL A 236 -9.58 -13.70 1.50
C VAL A 236 -9.49 -12.39 0.76
N CYS A 237 -9.56 -12.44 -0.57
CA CYS A 237 -9.56 -11.23 -1.38
C CYS A 237 -10.63 -11.27 -2.47
N VAL A 238 -11.07 -10.08 -2.85
CA VAL A 238 -12.08 -9.84 -3.87
C VAL A 238 -11.53 -8.81 -4.85
N CYS A 239 -11.56 -9.15 -6.14
CA CYS A 239 -11.30 -8.24 -7.24
C CYS A 239 -12.59 -7.89 -7.96
N VAL A 240 -12.84 -6.62 -8.22
CA VAL A 240 -13.95 -6.16 -9.05
C VAL A 240 -13.39 -5.50 -10.30
N ARG A 241 -13.72 -6.04 -11.48
CA ARG A 241 -13.32 -5.49 -12.78
C ARG A 241 -14.54 -5.46 -13.70
N GLY A 242 -15.00 -4.25 -14.03
CA GLY A 242 -16.25 -4.00 -14.73
C GLY A 242 -17.45 -4.69 -14.07
N ARG A 243 -18.00 -5.71 -14.73
CA ARG A 243 -19.15 -6.49 -14.22
C ARG A 243 -18.77 -7.85 -13.62
N LYS A 244 -17.48 -8.10 -13.41
CA LYS A 244 -16.97 -9.35 -12.85
C LYS A 244 -16.47 -9.12 -11.43
N LEU A 245 -16.87 -10.02 -10.54
CA LEU A 245 -16.32 -10.15 -9.20
C LEU A 245 -15.61 -11.50 -9.11
N LEU A 246 -14.34 -11.49 -8.71
CA LEU A 246 -13.56 -12.69 -8.48
C LEU A 246 -13.12 -12.73 -7.03
N ALA A 247 -13.37 -13.83 -6.35
CA ALA A 247 -12.88 -14.08 -5.00
C ALA A 247 -11.81 -15.18 -5.03
N ALA A 248 -10.77 -15.02 -4.22
CA ALA A 248 -9.76 -16.04 -3.95
C ALA A 248 -9.49 -16.08 -2.45
N TRP A 249 -9.31 -17.27 -1.88
CA TRP A 249 -9.06 -17.41 -0.45
C TRP A 249 -8.22 -18.63 -0.10
N ALA A 250 -7.56 -18.55 1.05
CA ALA A 250 -6.87 -19.62 1.74
C ALA A 250 -7.10 -19.46 3.25
N GLY A 251 -7.61 -20.51 3.90
CA GLY A 251 -8.01 -20.48 5.31
C GLY A 251 -9.52 -20.32 5.51
N ASP A 252 -9.91 -19.77 6.64
CA ASP A 252 -11.28 -19.75 7.18
C ASP A 252 -11.90 -18.35 7.29
N SER A 253 -11.21 -17.30 6.81
CA SER A 253 -11.84 -15.99 6.58
C SER A 253 -12.83 -16.05 5.40
N LEU A 254 -13.91 -15.28 5.47
CA LEU A 254 -15.06 -15.40 4.57
C LEU A 254 -15.34 -14.08 3.83
N ALA A 255 -15.80 -14.20 2.58
CA ALA A 255 -16.46 -13.14 1.81
C ALA A 255 -17.81 -13.66 1.31
N LEU A 256 -18.82 -12.79 1.29
CA LEU A 256 -20.22 -13.12 0.98
C LEU A 256 -20.80 -12.16 -0.05
#